data_AF-A0A852K0A1-F1
#
_entry.id   AF-A0A852K0A1-F1
#
_cell.length_a   1.000
_cell.length_b   1.000
_cell.length_c   1.000
_cell.angle_alpha   90.00
_cell.angle_beta   90.00
_cell.angle_gamma   90.00
#
_symmetry.space_group_name_H-M   'P 1'
#
loop_
_entity.id
_entity.type
_entity.pdbx_description
1 polymer ?
#
loop_
_entity_poly.entity_id
_entity_poly.type
_entity_poly.pdbx_seq_one_letter_code
_entity_poly.pdbx_strand_id
1 'polypeptide(L)'
;TGGNGSSKKVKLSSAAIRSWQPLSENSRLFLENIVDSVVLSVLSQQREGKDDVQKHLNVLKNRVLRSFKTLNVPPGKLGNLKNILGLQMAEKQMLETNEESLVQLQEEINEAERSAERIEENIQQLKYKIQVLKNQLEKDEKDARKV
;
A
#
# COMPACT_ATOMS: atom_id res chain seq x y z
N THR A 1 -41.08 20.19 -18.89
CA THR A 1 -39.97 19.27 -18.52
C THR A 1 -39.16 18.99 -19.75
N GLY A 2 -37.96 19.56 -19.86
CA GLY A 2 -37.10 19.40 -21.04
C GLY A 2 -35.80 20.19 -20.86
N GLY A 3 -34.85 19.61 -20.13
CA GLY A 3 -33.53 20.19 -19.94
C GLY A 3 -32.70 20.04 -21.22
N ASN A 4 -32.49 21.13 -21.94
CA ASN A 4 -31.54 21.20 -23.04
C ASN A 4 -30.11 21.08 -22.49
N GLY A 5 -29.55 19.86 -22.53
CA GLY A 5 -28.13 19.60 -22.33
C GLY A 5 -27.32 20.20 -23.46
N SER A 6 -26.96 21.48 -23.34
CA SER A 6 -26.03 22.16 -24.23
C SER A 6 -24.63 21.57 -24.04
N SER A 7 -24.23 20.66 -24.93
CA SER A 7 -22.84 20.20 -25.03
C SER A 7 -21.97 21.37 -25.46
N LYS A 8 -21.25 21.99 -24.51
CA LYS A 8 -20.26 23.02 -24.79
C LYS A 8 -19.15 22.45 -25.68
N LYS A 9 -19.23 22.72 -26.98
CA LYS A 9 -18.18 22.35 -27.94
C LYS A 9 -16.96 23.23 -27.69
N VAL A 10 -15.96 22.69 -27.01
CA VAL A 10 -14.69 23.37 -26.77
C VAL A 10 -14.02 23.61 -28.12
N LYS A 11 -13.89 24.89 -28.52
CA LYS A 11 -13.11 25.28 -29.69
C LYS A 11 -11.62 25.13 -29.34
N LEU A 12 -11.02 24.02 -29.77
CA LEU A 12 -9.58 23.83 -29.67
C LEU A 12 -8.87 24.70 -30.71
N SER A 13 -7.82 25.41 -30.30
CA SER A 13 -6.99 26.15 -31.23
C SER A 13 -6.16 25.18 -32.09
N SER A 14 -5.84 25.55 -33.32
CA SER A 14 -4.98 24.76 -34.21
C SER A 14 -3.60 24.49 -33.58
N ALA A 15 -3.08 25.43 -32.78
CA ALA A 15 -1.85 25.27 -32.01
C ALA A 15 -1.97 24.18 -30.92
N ALA A 16 -3.12 24.10 -30.23
CA ALA A 16 -3.36 23.07 -29.22
C ALA A 16 -3.50 21.68 -29.84
N ILE A 17 -4.07 21.56 -31.05
CA ILE A 17 -4.14 20.27 -31.77
C ILE A 17 -2.74 19.86 -32.25
N ARG A 18 -1.90 20.81 -32.66
CA ARG A 18 -0.53 20.55 -33.10
C ARG A 18 0.40 20.10 -31.97
N SER A 19 0.09 20.41 -30.71
CA SER A 19 0.87 19.95 -29.56
C SER A 19 0.50 18.55 -29.08
N TRP A 20 -0.53 17.91 -29.66
CA TRP A 20 -0.93 16.56 -29.30
C TRP A 20 0.18 15.56 -29.63
N GLN A 21 0.43 14.66 -28.70
CA GLN A 21 1.46 13.64 -28.80
C GLN A 21 0.82 12.29 -29.12
N PRO A 22 1.51 11.40 -29.84
CA PRO A 22 1.09 10.02 -29.96
C PRO A 22 0.91 9.38 -28.59
N LEU A 23 -0.03 8.45 -28.50
CA LEU A 23 -0.25 7.69 -27.27
C LEU A 23 1.05 6.99 -26.79
N SER A 24 1.35 7.10 -25.50
CA SER A 24 2.54 6.45 -24.92
C SER A 24 2.43 4.93 -24.97
N GLU A 25 3.56 4.22 -25.00
CA GLU A 25 3.59 2.76 -25.10
C GLU A 25 2.81 2.07 -23.97
N ASN A 26 3.01 2.50 -22.73
CA ASN A 26 2.29 1.94 -21.58
C ASN A 26 0.77 2.13 -21.71
N SER A 27 0.33 3.28 -22.22
CA SER A 27 -1.09 3.54 -22.45
C SER A 27 -1.64 2.69 -23.59
N ARG A 28 -0.84 2.45 -24.65
CA ARG A 28 -1.20 1.52 -25.74
C ARG A 28 -1.38 0.10 -25.23
N LEU A 29 -0.42 -0.41 -24.46
CA LEU A 29 -0.48 -1.74 -23.85
C LEU A 29 -1.69 -1.89 -22.93
N PHE A 30 -1.98 -0.87 -22.11
CA PHE A 30 -3.17 -0.86 -21.26
C PHE A 30 -4.47 -0.96 -22.07
N LEU A 31 -4.61 -0.16 -23.14
CA LEU A 31 -5.79 -0.22 -24.00
C LEU A 31 -5.89 -1.55 -24.76
N GLU A 32 -4.76 -2.13 -25.18
CA GLU A 32 -4.72 -3.46 -25.79
C GLU A 32 -5.23 -4.54 -24.83
N ASN A 33 -4.79 -4.51 -23.58
CA ASN A 33 -5.29 -5.42 -22.54
C ASN A 33 -6.81 -5.28 -22.30
N ILE A 34 -7.34 -4.05 -22.35
CA ILE A 34 -8.80 -3.82 -22.26
C ILE A 34 -9.52 -4.46 -23.44
N VAL A 35 -9.03 -4.25 -24.66
CA VAL A 35 -9.62 -4.85 -25.87
C VAL A 35 -9.60 -6.38 -25.75
N ASP A 36 -8.50 -6.95 -25.28
CA ASP A 36 -8.37 -8.39 -25.08
C ASP A 36 -9.33 -8.93 -24.04
N SER A 37 -9.48 -8.23 -22.91
CA SER A 37 -10.47 -8.57 -21.89
C SER A 37 -11.90 -8.56 -22.45
N VAL A 38 -12.26 -7.55 -23.25
CA VAL A 38 -13.59 -7.47 -23.89
C VAL A 38 -13.79 -8.61 -24.89
N VAL A 39 -12.79 -8.91 -25.72
CA VAL A 39 -12.84 -10.03 -26.67
C VAL A 39 -13.05 -11.35 -25.93
N LEU A 40 -12.30 -11.59 -24.85
CA LEU A 40 -12.46 -12.78 -24.01
C LEU A 40 -13.85 -12.86 -23.36
N SER A 41 -14.38 -11.72 -22.89
CA SER A 41 -15.72 -11.62 -22.31
C SER A 41 -16.83 -11.96 -23.31
N VAL A 42 -16.71 -11.53 -24.56
CA VAL A 42 -17.68 -11.90 -25.62
C VAL A 42 -17.55 -13.38 -25.97
N LEU A 43 -16.32 -13.88 -26.14
CA LEU A 43 -16.07 -15.28 -26.50
C LEU A 43 -16.46 -16.29 -25.41
N SER A 44 -16.48 -15.87 -24.14
CA SER A 44 -16.93 -16.73 -23.03
C SER A 44 -18.45 -16.87 -22.97
N GLN A 45 -19.19 -15.87 -23.47
CA GLN A 45 -20.65 -15.88 -23.53
C GLN A 45 -21.21 -16.60 -24.75
N GLN A 46 -20.38 -16.77 -25.79
CA GLN A 46 -20.77 -17.40 -27.05
C GLN A 46 -20.83 -18.94 -26.94
N ARG A 47 -22.02 -19.52 -27.10
CA ARG A 47 -22.23 -20.99 -27.00
C ARG A 47 -21.97 -21.76 -28.30
N GLU A 48 -22.26 -21.16 -29.45
CA GLU A 48 -22.10 -21.77 -30.78
C GLU A 48 -21.45 -20.78 -31.76
N GLY A 49 -20.79 -21.27 -32.82
CA GLY A 49 -20.17 -20.41 -33.84
C GLY A 49 -18.96 -19.60 -33.33
N LYS A 50 -18.30 -20.08 -32.27
CA LYS A 50 -17.19 -19.38 -31.59
C LYS A 50 -16.05 -19.02 -32.54
N ASP A 51 -15.71 -19.90 -33.48
CA ASP A 51 -14.61 -19.68 -34.42
C ASP A 51 -14.86 -18.52 -35.37
N ASP A 52 -16.08 -18.38 -35.89
CA ASP A 52 -16.42 -17.27 -36.79
C ASP A 52 -16.54 -15.95 -36.03
N VAL A 53 -17.13 -15.97 -34.83
CA VAL A 53 -17.15 -14.81 -33.92
C VAL A 53 -15.72 -14.37 -33.58
N GLN A 54 -14.82 -15.31 -33.29
CA GLN A 54 -13.42 -15.02 -33.01
C GLN A 54 -12.70 -14.40 -34.21
N LYS A 55 -12.93 -14.89 -35.44
CA LYS A 55 -12.37 -14.27 -36.66
C LYS A 55 -12.82 -12.81 -36.79
N HIS A 56 -14.10 -12.52 -36.60
CA HIS A 56 -14.63 -11.15 -36.67
C HIS A 56 -14.08 -10.25 -35.56
N LEU A 57 -14.00 -10.76 -34.33
CA LEU A 57 -13.43 -10.04 -33.19
C LEU A 57 -11.94 -9.74 -33.39
N ASN A 58 -11.18 -10.66 -33.99
CA ASN A 58 -9.77 -10.42 -34.32
C ASN A 58 -9.58 -9.32 -35.36
N VAL A 59 -10.43 -9.27 -36.39
CA VAL A 59 -10.42 -8.16 -37.36
C VAL A 59 -10.74 -6.84 -36.67
N LEU A 60 -11.73 -6.82 -35.78
CA LEU A 60 -12.09 -5.64 -34.99
C LEU A 60 -10.94 -5.20 -34.07
N LYS A 61 -10.35 -6.13 -33.31
CA LYS A 61 -9.18 -5.89 -32.45
C LYS A 61 -8.06 -5.23 -33.25
N ASN A 62 -7.66 -5.83 -34.38
CA ASN A 62 -6.58 -5.30 -35.20
C ASN A 62 -6.87 -3.88 -35.73
N ARG A 63 -8.13 -3.59 -36.09
CA ARG A 63 -8.54 -2.24 -36.52
C ARG A 63 -8.47 -1.23 -35.37
N VAL A 64 -8.92 -1.61 -34.18
CA VAL A 64 -8.88 -0.76 -32.98
C VAL A 64 -7.43 -0.50 -32.55
N LEU A 65 -6.59 -1.52 -32.49
CA LEU A 65 -5.17 -1.37 -32.16
C LEU A 65 -4.42 -0.47 -33.15
N ARG A 66 -4.76 -0.56 -34.45
CA ARG A 66 -4.22 0.37 -35.46
C ARG A 66 -4.60 1.81 -35.15
N SER A 67 -5.85 2.07 -34.74
CA SER A 67 -6.29 3.40 -34.34
C SER A 67 -5.50 3.93 -33.15
N PHE A 68 -5.19 3.10 -32.15
CA PHE A 68 -4.36 3.51 -31.00
C PHE A 68 -2.94 3.92 -31.39
N LYS A 69 -2.37 3.34 -32.45
CA LYS A 69 -1.04 3.74 -32.96
C LYS A 69 -1.05 5.14 -33.59
N THR A 70 -2.15 5.52 -34.23
CA THR A 70 -2.31 6.82 -34.89
C THR A 70 -3.02 7.87 -34.04
N LEU A 71 -3.49 7.48 -32.86
CA LEU A 71 -4.24 8.36 -31.96
C LEU A 71 -3.28 9.34 -31.29
N ASN A 72 -3.45 10.62 -31.63
CA ASN A 72 -2.80 11.71 -30.93
C ASN A 72 -3.69 12.15 -29.78
N VAL A 73 -3.11 12.30 -28.61
CA VAL A 73 -3.78 12.76 -27.39
C VAL A 73 -3.16 14.05 -26.90
N PRO A 74 -3.93 14.94 -26.26
CA PRO A 74 -3.36 16.08 -25.57
C PRO A 74 -2.26 15.61 -24.61
N PRO A 75 -1.07 16.23 -24.59
CA PRO A 75 -0.08 15.94 -23.58
C PRO A 75 -0.72 16.21 -22.23
N GLY A 76 -0.91 15.16 -21.43
CA GLY A 76 -1.47 15.30 -20.09
C GLY A 76 -0.65 16.31 -19.31
N LYS A 77 -1.31 17.18 -18.53
CA LYS A 77 -0.63 18.01 -17.53
C LYS A 77 -0.11 17.08 -16.43
N LEU A 78 1.01 16.41 -16.70
CA LEU A 78 1.79 15.63 -15.73
C LEU A 78 2.59 16.55 -14.79
N GLY A 79 2.17 17.80 -14.61
CA GLY A 79 2.87 18.78 -13.78
C GLY A 79 2.97 18.36 -12.31
N ASN A 80 1.99 17.58 -11.86
CA ASN A 80 1.94 16.91 -10.56
C ASN A 80 2.92 15.72 -10.45
N LEU A 81 3.37 15.12 -11.56
CA LEU A 81 4.35 14.04 -11.56
C LEU A 81 5.80 14.54 -11.68
N LYS A 82 6.01 15.85 -11.86
CA LYS A 82 7.36 16.43 -11.95
C LYS A 82 8.19 16.20 -10.67
N ASN A 83 7.54 16.00 -9.54
CA ASN A 83 8.20 15.79 -8.24
C ASN A 83 8.17 14.33 -7.74
N ILE A 84 7.89 13.33 -8.60
CA ILE A 84 7.88 11.92 -8.17
C ILE A 84 9.21 11.55 -7.52
N LEU A 85 10.34 11.96 -8.11
CA LEU A 85 11.67 11.63 -7.58
C LEU A 85 11.89 12.23 -6.18
N GLY A 86 11.46 13.47 -5.95
CA GLY A 86 11.56 14.10 -4.63
C GLY A 86 10.67 13.42 -3.59
N LEU A 87 9.45 13.03 -3.98
CA LEU A 87 8.55 12.27 -3.12
C LEU A 87 9.13 10.89 -2.77
N GLN A 88 9.71 10.19 -3.75
CA GLN A 88 10.36 8.89 -3.53
C GLN A 88 11.57 9.00 -2.59
N MET A 89 12.38 10.04 -2.73
CA MET A 89 13.51 10.27 -1.83
C MET A 89 13.05 10.60 -0.40
N ALA A 90 12.01 11.43 -0.25
CA ALA A 90 11.44 11.75 1.05
C ALA A 90 10.81 10.51 1.73
N GLU A 91 10.10 9.68 0.96
CA GLU A 91 9.53 8.43 1.46
C GLU A 91 10.64 7.45 1.90
N LYS A 92 11.71 7.32 1.10
CA LYS A 92 12.86 6.48 1.46
C LYS A 92 13.56 6.97 2.73
N GLN A 93 13.78 8.28 2.85
CA GLN A 93 14.41 8.86 4.05
C GLN A 93 13.54 8.64 5.29
N MET A 94 12.22 8.83 5.17
CA MET A 94 11.29 8.58 6.26
C MET A 94 11.28 7.10 6.67
N LEU A 95 11.36 6.19 5.71
CA LEU A 95 11.47 4.76 5.97
C LEU A 95 12.74 4.42 6.76
N GLU A 96 13.90 4.94 6.33
CA GLU A 96 15.19 4.72 6.99
C GLU A 96 15.18 5.22 8.44
N THR A 97 14.68 6.43 8.69
CA THR A 97 14.54 6.97 10.05
C THR A 97 13.55 6.16 10.90
N ASN A 98 12.47 5.65 10.31
CA ASN A 98 11.52 4.80 11.03
C ASN A 98 12.16 3.45 11.41
N GLU A 99 12.95 2.86 10.53
CA GLU A 99 13.69 1.62 10.82
C GLU A 99 14.69 1.82 11.95
N GLU A 100 15.47 2.90 11.94
CA GLU A 100 16.37 3.26 13.05
C GLU A 100 15.61 3.46 14.37
N SER A 101 14.48 4.17 14.32
CA SER A 101 13.64 4.41 15.51
C SER A 101 13.05 3.11 16.06
N LEU A 102 12.68 2.17 15.19
CA LEU A 102 12.18 0.85 15.61
C LEU A 102 13.27 0.04 16.32
N VAL A 103 14.51 0.08 15.85
CA VAL A 103 15.63 -0.58 16.51
C VAL A 103 15.86 0.02 17.91
N GLN A 104 15.87 1.34 18.03
CA GLN A 104 16.02 2.02 19.33
C GLN A 104 14.90 1.65 20.30
N LEU A 105 13.63 1.66 19.85
CA LEU A 105 12.50 1.27 20.68
C LEU A 105 12.61 -0.19 21.14
N GLN A 106 13.10 -1.10 20.29
CA GLN A 106 13.31 -2.49 20.67
C GLN A 106 14.42 -2.62 21.73
N GLU A 107 15.49 -1.84 21.63
CA GLU A 107 16.54 -1.80 22.64
C GLU A 107 16.03 -1.29 23.99
N GLU A 108 15.24 -0.21 24.00
CA GLU A 108 14.61 0.33 25.21
C GLU A 108 13.66 -0.68 25.86
N ILE A 109 12.84 -1.39 25.07
CA ILE A 109 11.96 -2.46 25.56
C ILE A 109 12.79 -3.56 26.22
N ASN A 110 13.86 -4.02 25.57
CA ASN A 110 14.71 -5.08 26.09
C ASN A 110 15.42 -4.65 27.39
N GLU A 111 15.80 -3.39 27.53
CA GLU A 111 16.38 -2.85 28.77
C GLU A 111 15.34 -2.76 29.89
N ALA A 112 14.14 -2.28 29.59
CA ALA A 112 13.04 -2.23 30.53
C ALA A 112 12.64 -3.64 31.03
N GLU A 113 12.62 -4.64 30.14
CA GLU A 113 12.36 -6.04 30.48
C GLU A 113 13.42 -6.58 31.44
N ARG A 114 14.71 -6.44 31.12
CA ARG A 114 15.81 -6.84 32.01
C ARG A 114 15.75 -6.15 33.38
N SER A 115 15.37 -4.88 33.41
CA SER A 115 15.17 -4.13 34.66
C SER A 115 14.01 -4.70 35.48
N ALA A 116 12.89 -4.99 34.83
CA ALA A 116 11.72 -5.59 35.47
C ALA A 116 12.02 -6.98 36.04
N GLU A 117 12.74 -7.83 35.32
CA GLU A 117 13.20 -9.13 35.80
C GLU A 117 14.04 -9.01 37.08
N ARG A 118 15.02 -8.09 37.08
CA ARG A 118 15.86 -7.85 38.25
C ARG A 118 15.06 -7.31 39.45
N ILE A 119 14.06 -6.47 39.20
CA ILE A 119 13.16 -5.99 40.25
C ILE A 119 12.34 -7.15 40.83
N GLU A 120 11.82 -8.04 39.98
CA GLU A 120 11.08 -9.23 40.43
C GLU A 120 11.95 -10.16 41.28
N GLU A 121 13.19 -10.44 40.85
CA GLU A 121 14.14 -11.22 41.64
C GLU A 121 14.37 -10.60 43.03
N ASN A 122 14.58 -9.28 43.09
CA ASN A 122 14.74 -8.56 44.36
C ASN A 122 13.49 -8.66 45.25
N ILE A 123 12.30 -8.55 44.66
CA ILE A 123 11.02 -8.73 45.38
C ILE A 123 10.94 -10.12 45.99
N GLN A 124 11.29 -11.17 45.24
CA GLN A 124 11.26 -12.55 45.74
C GLN A 124 12.27 -12.77 46.88
N GLN A 125 13.49 -12.24 46.75
CA GLN A 125 14.49 -12.31 47.82
C GLN A 125 14.04 -11.61 49.10
N LEU A 126 13.42 -10.42 48.97
CA LEU A 126 12.90 -9.68 50.11
C LEU A 126 11.73 -10.40 50.77
N LYS A 127 10.80 -10.97 50.00
CA LYS A 127 9.70 -11.81 50.53
C LYS A 127 10.24 -12.98 51.33
N TYR A 128 11.25 -13.69 50.82
CA TYR A 128 11.88 -14.79 51.54
C TYR A 128 12.51 -14.33 52.86
N LYS A 129 13.27 -13.23 52.86
CA LYS A 129 13.87 -12.67 54.09
C LYS A 129 12.82 -12.28 55.12
N ILE A 130 11.72 -11.64 54.69
CA ILE A 130 10.60 -11.30 55.58
C ILE A 130 9.99 -12.56 56.21
N GLN A 131 9.80 -13.62 55.42
CA GLN A 131 9.26 -14.88 55.93
C GLN A 131 10.18 -15.54 56.98
N VAL A 132 11.49 -15.58 56.71
CA VAL A 132 12.47 -16.13 57.66
C VAL A 132 12.47 -15.33 58.98
N LEU A 133 12.51 -13.99 58.90
CA LEU A 133 12.49 -13.12 60.08
C LEU A 133 11.19 -13.28 60.88
N LYS A 134 10.06 -13.44 60.19
CA LYS A 134 8.76 -13.68 60.83
C LYS A 134 8.75 -14.99 61.62
N ASN A 135 9.30 -16.06 61.05
CA ASN A 135 9.41 -17.35 61.74
C ASN A 135 10.34 -17.28 62.97
N GLN A 136 11.46 -16.54 62.85
CA GLN A 136 12.37 -16.34 63.98
C GLN A 136 11.71 -15.55 65.11
N LEU A 137 11.00 -14.47 64.78
CA LEU A 137 10.26 -13.67 65.76
C LEU A 137 9.20 -14.50 66.49
N GLU A 138 8.45 -15.34 65.77
CA GLU A 138 7.45 -16.23 66.39
C GLU A 138 8.09 -17.23 67.37
N LYS A 139 9.29 -17.72 67.05
CA LYS A 139 10.05 -18.63 67.92
C LYS A 139 10.54 -17.92 69.17
N ASP A 140 11.15 -16.75 69.02
CA ASP A 140 11.65 -15.93 70.12
C ASP A 140 10.50 -15.53 71.07
N GLU A 141 9.33 -15.17 70.53
CA GLU A 141 8.13 -14.89 71.33
C GLU A 141 7.62 -16.11 72.10
N LYS A 142 7.66 -17.32 71.52
CA LYS A 142 7.27 -18.55 72.20
C LYS A 142 8.22 -18.91 73.33
N ASP A 143 9.52 -18.69 73.15
CA ASP A 143 10.52 -18.97 74.16
C ASP A 143 10.47 -17.95 75.30
N ALA A 144 10.24 -16.66 75.00
CA ALA A 144 10.03 -15.62 76.01
C ALA A 144 8.79 -15.85 76.89
N ARG A 145 7.74 -16.50 76.36
CA ARG A 145 6.52 -16.84 77.12
C ARG A 145 6.67 -18.06 78.04
N LYS A 146 7.77 -18.82 77.92
CA LYS A 146 8.04 -20.02 78.74
C LYS A 146 8.92 -19.74 79.96
N VAL A 147 9.45 -18.53 80.07
CA VAL A 147 10.22 -18.01 81.22
C VAL A 147 9.29 -17.24 82.14
#